data_AF-A0A260Z3F3-F1
#
_entry.id   AF-A0A260Z3F3-F1
#
_cell.length_a   1.000
_cell.length_b   1.000
_cell.length_c   1.000
_cell.angle_alpha   90.00
_cell.angle_beta   90.00
_cell.angle_gamma   90.00
#
_symmetry.space_group_name_H-M   'P 1'
#
loop_
_entity.id
_entity.type
_entity.pdbx_description
1 polymer ?
#
loop_
_entity_poly.entity_id
_entity_poly.type
_entity_poly.pdbx_seq_one_letter_code
_entity_poly.pdbx_strand_id
1 'polypeptide(L)'
;MATQQEIDILLAEPTNFTYDQYSLIGSSCQHIHIPRITENEFLLYLHLITFISTIFTLFAVYCIIFHSSHSMGQFKWCLLNLQSWTYITDFTLSSLTAPRFFFPIIGGRPLGILINLGMSVPLQIYFGFGCFGVMVASVTFLFLYRHQVTVNPDSLFNFNRPFQIAVMVLNYLIYINTTLPALFTSPESQVATKIDIMRTERCPPKDILHADSFVLQKSITLLFPYFCFLVIFVGAQCGLMALHCSWILFFSTLTRKLSKRTRRMQVKFLFALLAQIAIPTTLCYCPIFYYAITTLIDHYWHCQRFVRSDNLHPWIDFCHVCSLILRLLPTPSHISTLFSIF
;
A
#
# COMPACT_ATOMS: atom_id res chain seq x y z
N MET A 1 26.96 7.37 20.63
CA MET A 1 26.36 6.23 21.35
C MET A 1 25.94 6.69 22.73
N ALA A 2 24.70 6.44 23.14
CA ALA A 2 24.27 6.62 24.53
C ALA A 2 24.97 5.59 25.43
N THR A 3 25.33 5.97 26.65
CA THR A 3 25.97 5.05 27.60
C THR A 3 24.93 4.09 28.20
N GLN A 4 25.33 2.86 28.54
CA GLN A 4 24.42 1.85 29.11
C GLN A 4 23.67 2.36 30.36
N GLN A 5 24.34 3.21 31.14
CA GLN A 5 23.81 3.85 32.33
C GLN A 5 22.70 4.87 32.02
N GLU A 6 22.74 5.57 30.89
CA GLU A 6 21.64 6.45 30.42
C GLU A 6 20.40 5.62 30.03
N ILE A 7 20.61 4.44 29.44
CA ILE A 7 19.53 3.55 29.00
C ILE A 7 18.79 2.96 30.19
N ASP A 8 19.51 2.54 31.23
CA ASP A 8 18.92 1.92 32.43
C ASP A 8 18.10 2.94 33.25
N ILE A 9 18.50 4.20 33.29
CA ILE A 9 17.74 5.29 33.93
C ILE A 9 16.44 5.59 33.15
N LEU A 10 16.49 5.54 31.82
CA LEU A 10 15.33 5.78 30.95
C LEU A 10 14.26 4.68 31.03
N LEU A 11 14.69 3.43 31.26
CA LEU A 11 13.77 2.31 31.49
C LEU A 11 13.09 2.37 32.86
N ALA A 12 13.69 3.06 33.84
CA ALA A 12 13.16 3.20 35.20
C ALA A 12 12.08 4.31 35.32
N GLU A 13 12.17 5.38 34.54
CA GLU A 13 11.20 6.50 34.55
C GLU A 13 10.83 6.99 33.13
N PRO A 14 9.98 6.25 32.39
CA PRO A 14 9.67 6.57 30.98
C PRO A 14 8.92 7.89 30.77
N THR A 15 8.34 8.48 31.82
CA THR A 15 7.47 9.67 31.74
C THR A 15 8.15 10.99 32.09
N ASN A 16 9.39 10.98 32.62
CA ASN A 16 10.05 12.17 33.15
C ASN A 16 11.02 12.87 32.19
N PHE A 17 11.35 12.22 31.06
CA PHE A 17 12.32 12.76 30.11
C PHE A 17 11.63 13.58 29.03
N THR A 18 11.85 14.90 29.07
CA THR A 18 11.24 15.85 28.14
C THR A 18 12.00 15.92 26.82
N TYR A 19 11.27 16.11 25.72
CA TYR A 19 11.79 16.38 24.37
C TYR A 19 12.93 17.41 24.38
N ASP A 20 12.82 18.43 25.23
CA ASP A 20 13.77 19.53 25.36
C ASP A 20 15.11 19.14 26.02
N GLN A 21 15.18 18.03 26.76
CA GLN A 21 16.42 17.54 27.36
C GLN A 21 17.34 16.83 26.35
N TYR A 22 16.76 16.18 25.32
CA TYR A 22 17.52 15.39 24.33
C TYR A 22 17.61 16.05 22.96
N SER A 23 16.70 16.98 22.65
CA SER A 23 16.78 17.82 21.46
C SER A 23 17.88 18.86 21.64
N LEU A 24 19.03 18.65 20.98
CA LEU A 24 20.15 19.61 20.96
C LEU A 24 19.80 20.95 20.24
N ILE A 25 18.61 21.05 19.65
CA ILE A 25 18.23 22.14 18.75
C ILE A 25 17.00 22.84 19.32
N GLY A 26 17.27 23.74 20.27
CA GLY A 26 16.28 24.68 20.81
C GLY A 26 15.65 25.57 19.72
N SER A 27 14.41 26.00 19.98
CA SER A 27 13.61 27.07 19.35
C SER A 27 13.43 27.11 17.81
N SER A 28 14.44 26.80 16.97
CA SER A 28 14.36 26.91 15.49
C SER A 28 13.40 25.94 14.81
N CYS A 29 13.09 24.79 15.42
CA CYS A 29 12.11 23.83 14.90
C CYS A 29 10.68 24.06 15.46
N GLN A 30 10.41 25.09 16.28
CA GLN A 30 9.07 25.27 16.90
C GLN A 30 7.92 25.36 15.88
N HIS A 31 8.14 26.00 14.72
CA HIS A 31 7.15 26.01 13.63
C HIS A 31 6.88 24.62 13.03
N ILE A 32 7.82 23.67 13.16
CA ILE A 32 7.72 22.26 12.77
C ILE A 32 7.15 21.40 13.92
N HIS A 33 6.81 21.97 15.07
CA HIS A 33 6.24 21.21 16.19
C HIS A 33 4.83 21.61 16.57
N ILE A 34 4.22 22.59 15.90
CA ILE A 34 2.79 22.89 16.04
C ILE A 34 2.04 21.92 15.12
N PRO A 35 1.37 20.87 15.65
CA PRO A 35 0.58 19.99 14.81
C PRO A 35 -0.54 20.81 14.16
N ARG A 36 -0.60 20.82 12.83
CA ARG A 36 -1.70 21.48 12.09
C ARG A 36 -3.01 20.70 12.18
N ILE A 37 -2.91 19.40 12.48
CA ILE A 37 -4.01 18.46 12.69
C ILE A 37 -3.71 17.69 13.98
N THR A 38 -4.67 17.67 14.90
CA THR A 38 -4.62 16.90 16.15
C THR A 38 -4.77 15.40 15.89
N GLU A 39 -4.36 14.54 16.83
CA GLU A 39 -4.53 13.08 16.69
C GLU A 39 -6.01 12.69 16.49
N ASN A 40 -6.92 13.35 17.21
CA ASN A 40 -8.36 13.11 17.10
C ASN A 40 -8.93 13.53 15.75
N GLU A 41 -8.49 14.66 15.19
CA GLU A 41 -8.89 15.09 13.86
C GLU A 41 -8.36 14.11 12.80
N PHE A 42 -7.10 13.68 12.92
CA PHE A 42 -6.50 12.70 12.01
C PHE A 42 -7.28 11.39 11.98
N LEU A 43 -7.63 10.84 13.15
CA LEU A 43 -8.45 9.63 13.25
C LEU A 43 -9.86 9.84 12.70
N LEU A 44 -10.48 10.99 12.98
CA LEU A 44 -11.79 11.34 12.44
C LEU A 44 -11.78 11.35 10.90
N TYR A 45 -10.77 11.97 10.28
CA TYR A 45 -10.61 11.98 8.83
C TYR A 45 -10.48 10.56 8.26
N LEU A 46 -9.59 9.73 8.83
CA LEU A 46 -9.40 8.35 8.37
C LEU A 46 -10.67 7.50 8.51
N HIS A 47 -11.39 7.63 9.63
CA HIS A 47 -12.65 6.92 9.84
C HIS A 47 -13.75 7.37 8.86
N LEU A 48 -13.87 8.68 8.59
CA LEU A 48 -14.82 9.21 7.61
C LEU A 48 -14.54 8.68 6.20
N ILE A 49 -13.28 8.67 5.78
CA ILE A 49 -12.86 8.12 4.48
C ILE A 49 -13.17 6.63 4.41
N THR A 50 -12.87 5.88 5.49
CA THR A 50 -13.15 4.45 5.57
C THR A 50 -14.66 4.18 5.48
N PHE A 51 -15.48 5.00 6.14
CA PHE A 51 -16.93 4.88 6.11
C PHE A 51 -17.47 5.07 4.68
N ILE A 52 -17.05 6.12 3.99
CA ILE A 52 -17.41 6.36 2.59
C ILE A 52 -16.91 5.20 1.71
N SER A 53 -15.65 4.81 1.85
CA SER A 53 -15.04 3.71 1.09
C SER A 53 -15.79 2.38 1.28
N THR A 54 -16.26 2.12 2.50
CA THR A 54 -17.07 0.95 2.84
C THR A 54 -18.37 0.92 2.06
N ILE A 55 -19.11 2.04 2.00
CA ILE A 55 -20.38 2.13 1.27
C ILE A 55 -20.18 1.78 -0.21
N PHE A 56 -19.18 2.40 -0.85
CA PHE A 56 -18.88 2.15 -2.26
C PHE A 56 -18.38 0.71 -2.50
N THR A 57 -17.59 0.16 -1.59
CA THR A 57 -17.11 -1.22 -1.70
C THR A 57 -18.26 -2.21 -1.56
N LEU A 58 -19.17 -2.02 -0.60
CA LEU A 58 -20.36 -2.85 -0.45
C LEU A 58 -21.24 -2.79 -1.70
N PHE A 59 -21.41 -1.59 -2.27
CA PHE A 59 -22.12 -1.42 -3.54
C PHE A 59 -21.43 -2.16 -4.69
N ALA A 60 -20.11 -2.06 -4.81
CA ALA A 60 -19.33 -2.78 -5.82
C ALA A 60 -19.46 -4.30 -5.66
N VAL A 61 -19.36 -4.82 -4.43
CA VAL A 61 -19.56 -6.25 -4.12
C VAL A 61 -20.98 -6.69 -4.47
N TYR A 62 -21.99 -5.89 -4.12
CA TYR A 62 -23.38 -6.14 -4.51
C TYR A 62 -23.55 -6.22 -6.03
N CYS A 63 -23.00 -5.25 -6.78
CA CYS A 63 -23.03 -5.26 -8.25
C CYS A 63 -22.31 -6.49 -8.84
N ILE A 64 -21.17 -6.90 -8.27
CA ILE A 64 -20.43 -8.09 -8.70
C ILE A 64 -21.26 -9.35 -8.45
N ILE A 65 -21.91 -9.48 -7.29
CA ILE A 65 -22.67 -10.68 -6.94
C ILE A 65 -23.98 -10.76 -7.72
N PHE A 66 -24.76 -9.68 -7.80
CA PHE A 66 -26.13 -9.73 -8.32
C PHE A 66 -26.27 -9.27 -9.77
N HIS A 67 -25.40 -8.37 -10.26
CA HIS A 67 -25.51 -7.79 -11.60
C HIS A 67 -24.41 -8.25 -12.59
N SER A 68 -23.40 -8.99 -12.14
CA SER A 68 -22.39 -9.55 -13.04
C SER A 68 -23.01 -10.62 -13.95
N SER A 69 -22.79 -10.49 -15.26
CA SER A 69 -23.39 -11.37 -16.25
C SER A 69 -22.91 -12.82 -16.10
N HIS A 70 -23.80 -13.79 -16.37
CA HIS A 70 -23.48 -15.22 -16.35
C HIS A 70 -22.28 -15.58 -17.26
N SER A 71 -22.02 -14.76 -18.28
CA SER A 71 -20.86 -14.89 -19.17
C SER A 71 -19.49 -14.67 -18.50
N MET A 72 -19.42 -14.15 -17.28
CA MET A 72 -18.14 -13.91 -16.59
C MET A 72 -17.57 -15.16 -15.90
N GLY A 73 -18.37 -16.19 -15.63
CA GLY A 73 -17.90 -17.47 -15.08
C GLY A 73 -16.97 -17.34 -13.87
N GLN A 74 -15.82 -18.01 -13.89
CA GLN A 74 -14.80 -17.99 -12.82
C GLN A 74 -14.12 -16.62 -12.62
N PHE A 75 -14.21 -15.71 -13.59
CA PHE A 75 -13.61 -14.38 -13.49
C PHE A 75 -14.25 -13.53 -12.38
N LYS A 76 -15.55 -13.71 -12.15
CA LYS A 76 -16.31 -13.00 -11.10
C LYS A 76 -15.72 -13.24 -9.71
N TRP A 77 -15.30 -14.47 -9.42
CA TRP A 77 -14.70 -14.84 -8.13
C TRP A 77 -13.32 -14.22 -7.95
N CYS A 78 -12.53 -14.13 -9.02
CA CYS A 78 -11.22 -13.46 -9.00
C CYS A 78 -11.38 -11.96 -8.71
N LEU A 79 -12.38 -11.32 -9.33
CA LEU A 79 -12.68 -9.91 -9.11
C LEU A 79 -13.21 -9.65 -7.70
N LEU A 80 -14.07 -10.53 -7.19
CA LEU A 80 -14.55 -10.47 -5.81
C LEU A 80 -13.41 -10.60 -4.81
N ASN A 81 -12.51 -11.58 -5.01
CA ASN A 81 -11.33 -11.77 -4.16
C ASN A 81 -10.46 -10.51 -4.11
N LEU A 82 -10.18 -9.90 -5.27
CA LEU A 82 -9.45 -8.63 -5.33
C LEU A 82 -10.16 -7.54 -4.51
N GLN A 83 -11.46 -7.30 -4.78
CA GLN A 83 -12.22 -6.25 -4.11
C GLN A 83 -12.28 -6.45 -2.59
N SER A 84 -12.42 -7.71 -2.12
CA SER A 84 -12.41 -8.05 -0.69
C SER A 84 -11.07 -7.73 -0.04
N TRP A 85 -9.95 -8.15 -0.64
CA TRP A 85 -8.63 -7.88 -0.07
C TRP A 85 -8.24 -6.41 -0.12
N THR A 86 -8.69 -5.68 -1.15
CA THR A 86 -8.50 -4.24 -1.21
C THR A 86 -9.27 -3.55 -0.08
N TYR A 87 -10.53 -3.93 0.18
CA TYR A 87 -11.29 -3.40 1.30
C TYR A 87 -10.67 -3.72 2.66
N ILE A 88 -10.26 -4.97 2.87
CA ILE A 88 -9.60 -5.39 4.11
C ILE A 88 -8.33 -4.56 4.35
N THR A 89 -7.54 -4.31 3.30
CA THR A 89 -6.33 -3.49 3.38
C THR A 89 -6.66 -2.04 3.75
N ASP A 90 -7.62 -1.43 3.06
CA ASP A 90 -8.06 -0.05 3.34
C ASP A 90 -8.56 0.09 4.78
N PHE A 91 -9.43 -0.81 5.23
CA PHE A 91 -9.96 -0.82 6.60
C PHE A 91 -8.85 -1.02 7.63
N THR A 92 -7.90 -1.90 7.34
CA THR A 92 -6.76 -2.16 8.23
C THR A 92 -5.90 -0.93 8.39
N LEU A 93 -5.55 -0.23 7.30
CA LEU A 93 -4.69 0.95 7.34
C LEU A 93 -5.39 2.16 7.96
N SER A 94 -6.67 2.37 7.68
CA SER A 94 -7.37 3.59 8.11
C SER A 94 -8.03 3.48 9.48
N SER A 95 -8.45 2.29 9.92
CA SER A 95 -9.16 2.11 11.20
C SER A 95 -8.40 1.22 12.20
N LEU A 96 -7.87 0.08 11.76
CA LEU A 96 -7.24 -0.87 12.69
C LEU A 96 -5.86 -0.42 13.16
N THR A 97 -4.97 -0.04 12.25
CA THR A 97 -3.61 0.39 12.59
C THR A 97 -3.47 1.90 12.63
N ALA A 98 -4.11 2.62 11.69
CA ALA A 98 -4.03 4.08 11.53
C ALA A 98 -2.58 4.60 11.74
N PRO A 99 -1.62 4.16 10.91
CA PRO A 99 -0.21 4.42 11.16
C PRO A 99 0.13 5.88 10.84
N ARG A 100 0.73 6.55 11.82
CA ARG A 100 1.35 7.86 11.64
C ARG A 100 2.84 7.68 11.38
N PHE A 101 3.27 7.90 10.14
CA PHE A 101 4.66 7.78 9.73
C PHE A 101 5.49 8.98 10.16
N PHE A 102 6.75 8.73 10.53
CA PHE A 102 7.69 9.74 10.99
C PHE A 102 8.74 10.05 9.92
N PHE A 103 8.36 10.70 8.81
CA PHE A 103 9.34 11.05 7.78
C PHE A 103 10.40 12.05 8.29
N PRO A 104 11.70 11.86 7.96
CA PRO A 104 12.31 10.87 7.06
C PRO A 104 12.68 9.51 7.69
N ILE A 105 12.43 9.34 8.99
CA ILE A 105 12.74 8.11 9.73
C ILE A 105 11.84 6.99 9.21
N ILE A 106 12.41 5.81 8.95
CA ILE A 106 11.63 4.61 8.62
C ILE A 106 11.06 4.07 9.93
N GLY A 107 9.95 4.67 10.35
CA GLY A 107 9.27 4.37 11.59
C GLY A 107 7.97 5.16 11.72
N GLY A 108 7.22 4.85 12.76
CA GLY A 108 5.94 5.49 13.00
C GLY A 108 5.29 5.03 14.29
N ARG A 109 4.10 5.55 14.53
CA ARG A 109 3.25 5.18 15.65
C ARG A 109 1.85 4.83 15.15
N PRO A 110 1.30 3.64 15.45
CA PRO A 110 -0.09 3.33 15.19
C PRO A 110 -0.99 4.07 16.18
N LEU A 111 -2.13 4.58 15.70
CA LEU A 111 -3.15 5.26 16.51
C LEU A 111 -4.50 4.55 16.46
N GLY A 112 -4.58 3.41 15.76
CA GLY A 112 -5.85 2.73 15.47
C GLY A 112 -6.36 1.85 16.61
N ILE A 113 -7.38 1.06 16.30
CA ILE A 113 -8.04 0.19 17.27
C ILE A 113 -7.09 -0.88 17.85
N LEU A 114 -6.14 -1.40 17.06
CA LEU A 114 -5.27 -2.50 17.48
C LEU A 114 -4.31 -2.14 18.61
N ILE A 115 -3.81 -0.89 18.66
CA ILE A 115 -2.95 -0.46 19.76
C ILE A 115 -3.75 -0.34 21.07
N ASN A 116 -5.00 0.11 20.98
CA ASN A 116 -5.91 0.18 22.14
C ASN A 116 -6.28 -1.21 22.69
N LEU A 117 -6.22 -2.24 21.85
CA LEU A 117 -6.40 -3.64 22.25
C LEU A 117 -5.11 -4.28 22.81
N GLY A 118 -4.01 -3.53 22.92
CA GLY A 118 -2.74 -4.00 23.46
C GLY A 118 -1.89 -4.81 22.46
N MET A 119 -2.19 -4.74 21.16
CA MET A 119 -1.40 -5.45 20.14
C MET A 119 -0.03 -4.79 19.94
N SER A 120 1.05 -5.58 20.00
CA SER A 120 2.41 -5.05 19.76
C SER A 120 2.56 -4.41 18.37
N VAL A 121 3.34 -3.33 18.28
CA VAL A 121 3.56 -2.58 17.03
C VAL A 121 4.17 -3.45 15.90
N PRO A 122 5.18 -4.32 16.14
CA PRO A 122 5.71 -5.20 15.08
C PRO A 122 4.65 -6.11 14.47
N LEU A 123 3.72 -6.63 15.30
CA LEU A 123 2.63 -7.48 14.82
C LEU A 123 1.63 -6.67 13.98
N GLN A 124 1.34 -5.43 14.37
CA GLN A 124 0.51 -4.53 13.58
C GLN A 124 1.14 -4.20 12.22
N ILE A 125 2.46 -4.00 12.17
CA ILE A 125 3.22 -3.79 10.92
C ILE A 125 3.12 -5.03 10.03
N TYR A 126 3.36 -6.23 10.58
CA TYR A 126 3.23 -7.48 9.82
C TYR A 126 1.81 -7.67 9.28
N PHE A 127 0.79 -7.44 10.11
CA PHE A 127 -0.61 -7.57 9.72
C PHE A 127 -1.00 -6.58 8.62
N GLY A 128 -0.71 -5.29 8.80
CA GLY A 128 -1.05 -4.24 7.83
C GLY A 128 -0.40 -4.45 6.47
N PHE A 129 0.91 -4.68 6.44
CA PHE A 129 1.62 -4.95 5.18
C PHE A 129 1.33 -6.35 4.63
N GLY A 130 1.01 -7.31 5.47
CA GLY A 130 0.55 -8.64 5.07
C GLY A 130 -0.75 -8.54 4.26
N CYS A 131 -1.74 -7.80 4.75
CA CYS A 131 -2.98 -7.52 4.01
C CYS A 131 -2.69 -6.87 2.65
N PHE A 132 -1.80 -5.86 2.63
CA PHE A 132 -1.36 -5.23 1.38
C PHE A 132 -0.70 -6.23 0.42
N GLY A 133 0.17 -7.11 0.93
CA GLY A 133 0.79 -8.18 0.15
C GLY A 133 -0.23 -9.14 -0.46
N VAL A 134 -1.26 -9.53 0.31
CA VAL A 134 -2.34 -10.40 -0.18
C VAL A 134 -3.21 -9.69 -1.22
N MET A 135 -3.44 -8.38 -1.09
CA MET A 135 -4.09 -7.58 -2.13
C MET A 135 -3.28 -7.59 -3.43
N VAL A 136 -1.95 -7.40 -3.37
CA VAL A 136 -1.07 -7.50 -4.54
C VAL A 136 -1.10 -8.91 -5.13
N ALA A 137 -1.12 -9.96 -4.31
CA ALA A 137 -1.27 -11.34 -4.75
C ALA A 137 -2.57 -11.57 -5.53
N SER A 138 -3.65 -10.93 -5.08
CA SER A 138 -4.96 -10.98 -5.72
C SER A 138 -4.95 -10.30 -7.10
N VAL A 139 -4.22 -9.19 -7.25
CA VAL A 139 -3.99 -8.53 -8.55
C VAL A 139 -3.21 -9.45 -9.49
N THR A 140 -2.11 -10.01 -9.03
CA THR A 140 -1.28 -10.92 -9.82
C THR A 140 -2.07 -12.16 -10.25
N PHE A 141 -2.90 -12.72 -9.37
CA PHE A 141 -3.79 -13.83 -9.67
C PHE A 141 -4.82 -13.46 -10.76
N LEU A 142 -5.38 -12.25 -10.72
CA LEU A 142 -6.32 -11.77 -11.73
C LEU A 142 -5.68 -11.69 -13.12
N PHE A 143 -4.44 -11.18 -13.21
CA PHE A 143 -3.68 -11.16 -14.46
C PHE A 143 -3.32 -12.57 -14.95
N LEU A 144 -2.91 -13.45 -14.04
CA LEU A 144 -2.62 -14.85 -14.37
C LEU A 144 -3.86 -15.54 -14.94
N TYR A 145 -5.02 -15.42 -14.28
CA TYR A 145 -6.27 -15.98 -14.77
C TYR A 145 -6.64 -15.42 -16.16
N ARG A 146 -6.54 -14.10 -16.35
CA ARG A 146 -6.84 -13.46 -17.64
C ARG A 146 -5.90 -13.92 -18.75
N HIS A 147 -4.62 -14.04 -18.45
CA HIS A 147 -3.61 -14.53 -19.37
C HIS A 147 -3.94 -15.97 -19.80
N GLN A 148 -4.17 -16.88 -18.84
CA GLN A 148 -4.44 -18.29 -19.12
C GLN A 148 -5.74 -18.54 -19.89
N VAL A 149 -6.77 -17.71 -19.68
CA VAL A 149 -8.02 -17.77 -20.47
C VAL A 149 -7.88 -17.23 -21.90
N THR A 150 -6.86 -16.40 -22.13
CA THR A 150 -6.62 -15.73 -23.43
C THR A 150 -5.62 -16.50 -24.30
N VAL A 151 -4.63 -17.16 -23.69
CA VAL A 151 -3.61 -17.96 -24.38
C VAL A 151 -4.23 -19.17 -25.09
N ASN A 152 -3.66 -19.52 -26.25
CA ASN A 152 -4.09 -20.68 -27.03
C ASN A 152 -3.70 -21.99 -26.32
N PRO A 153 -4.54 -23.04 -26.39
CA PRO A 153 -4.26 -24.32 -25.73
C PRO A 153 -2.91 -24.95 -26.13
N ASP A 154 -2.49 -24.77 -27.38
CA ASP A 154 -1.28 -25.36 -27.96
C ASP A 154 -0.02 -24.49 -27.74
N SER A 155 -0.15 -23.35 -27.07
CA SER A 155 0.98 -22.47 -26.76
C SER A 155 1.78 -22.99 -25.58
N LEU A 156 3.11 -22.84 -25.61
CA LEU A 156 4.00 -23.11 -24.47
C LEU A 156 3.63 -22.32 -23.20
N PHE A 157 2.90 -21.20 -23.36
CA PHE A 157 2.46 -20.34 -22.26
C PHE A 157 1.11 -20.75 -21.65
N ASN A 158 0.49 -21.83 -22.14
CA ASN A 158 -0.68 -22.44 -21.53
C ASN A 158 -0.23 -23.36 -20.39
N PHE A 159 -0.41 -22.89 -19.16
CA PHE A 159 0.04 -23.61 -17.99
C PHE A 159 -1.02 -24.59 -17.49
N ASN A 160 -0.59 -25.77 -17.05
CA ASN A 160 -1.47 -26.74 -16.41
C ASN A 160 -2.04 -26.18 -15.10
N ARG A 161 -3.28 -26.56 -14.75
CA ARG A 161 -3.94 -26.15 -13.50
C ARG A 161 -3.07 -26.28 -12.22
N PRO A 162 -2.37 -27.40 -11.95
CA PRO A 162 -1.52 -27.50 -10.77
C PRO A 162 -0.37 -26.48 -10.78
N PHE A 163 0.20 -26.18 -11.94
CA PHE A 163 1.26 -25.17 -12.06
C PHE A 163 0.71 -23.76 -11.77
N GLN A 164 -0.48 -23.44 -12.29
CA GLN A 164 -1.13 -22.16 -11.98
C GLN A 164 -1.38 -21.99 -10.47
N ILE A 165 -1.86 -23.06 -9.80
CA ILE A 165 -2.08 -23.06 -8.35
C ILE A 165 -0.75 -22.90 -7.61
N ALA A 166 0.31 -23.61 -8.02
CA ALA A 166 1.62 -23.49 -7.39
C ALA A 166 2.19 -22.07 -7.50
N VAL A 167 2.11 -21.46 -8.69
CA VAL A 167 2.53 -20.06 -8.91
C VAL A 167 1.68 -19.11 -8.06
N MET A 168 0.37 -19.32 -7.98
CA MET A 168 -0.50 -18.52 -7.11
C MET A 168 -0.08 -18.62 -5.65
N VAL A 169 0.02 -19.84 -5.10
CA VAL A 169 0.41 -20.07 -3.70
C VAL A 169 1.78 -19.45 -3.40
N LEU A 170 2.75 -19.62 -4.29
CA LEU A 170 4.07 -19.01 -4.14
C LEU A 170 3.99 -17.47 -4.10
N ASN A 171 3.20 -16.84 -4.97
CA ASN A 171 3.02 -15.39 -4.94
C ASN A 171 2.38 -14.91 -3.64
N TYR A 172 1.35 -15.62 -3.14
CA TYR A 172 0.73 -15.29 -1.86
C TYR A 172 1.73 -15.39 -0.71
N LEU A 173 2.55 -16.46 -0.68
CA LEU A 173 3.57 -16.65 0.35
C LEU A 173 4.69 -15.61 0.30
N ILE A 174 5.14 -15.24 -0.90
CA ILE A 174 6.15 -14.19 -1.07
C ILE A 174 5.57 -12.84 -0.61
N TYR A 175 4.39 -12.46 -1.10
CA TYR A 175 3.88 -11.12 -0.88
C TYR A 175 3.40 -10.88 0.55
N ILE A 176 2.79 -11.86 1.22
CA ILE A 176 2.39 -11.71 2.63
C ILE A 176 3.60 -11.53 3.56
N ASN A 177 4.75 -12.11 3.19
CA ASN A 177 5.97 -12.09 4.00
C ASN A 177 6.99 -11.03 3.58
N THR A 178 6.59 -10.13 2.68
CA THR A 178 7.45 -9.07 2.14
C THR A 178 8.05 -8.16 3.22
N THR A 179 7.39 -7.99 4.36
CA THR A 179 7.88 -7.15 5.45
C THR A 179 8.72 -7.88 6.49
N LEU A 180 8.79 -9.21 6.46
CA LEU A 180 9.60 -9.97 7.41
C LEU A 180 11.08 -9.58 7.39
N PRO A 181 11.75 -9.41 6.23
CA PRO A 181 13.15 -8.98 6.24
C PRO A 181 13.37 -7.63 6.95
N ALA A 182 12.43 -6.70 6.82
CA ALA A 182 12.50 -5.40 7.49
C ALA A 182 12.32 -5.50 9.01
N LEU A 183 11.47 -6.42 9.46
CA LEU A 183 11.24 -6.70 10.88
C LEU A 183 12.42 -7.45 11.51
N PHE A 184 12.99 -8.43 10.83
CA PHE A 184 14.14 -9.19 11.34
C PHE A 184 15.43 -8.37 11.37
N THR A 185 15.58 -7.40 10.48
CA THR A 185 16.73 -6.49 10.48
C THR A 185 16.48 -5.23 11.31
N SER A 186 15.37 -5.17 12.06
CA SER A 186 15.05 -4.02 12.91
C SER A 186 16.05 -3.87 14.06
N PRO A 187 16.27 -2.64 14.58
CA PRO A 187 17.27 -2.39 15.62
C PRO A 187 16.97 -3.18 16.91
N GLU A 188 17.99 -3.87 17.45
CA GLU A 188 17.89 -4.65 18.70
C GLU A 188 17.46 -3.79 19.90
N SER A 189 18.00 -2.57 20.02
CA SER A 189 17.59 -1.59 21.04
C SER A 189 16.83 -0.43 20.41
N GLN A 190 15.51 -0.47 20.54
CA GLN A 190 14.62 0.60 20.10
C GLN A 190 14.88 1.91 20.85
N VAL A 191 15.11 1.85 22.16
CA VAL A 191 15.35 3.04 23.00
C VAL A 191 16.64 3.75 22.59
N ALA A 192 17.75 3.01 22.45
CA ALA A 192 19.02 3.60 22.03
C ALA A 192 18.93 4.23 20.63
N THR A 193 18.19 3.60 19.72
CA THR A 193 17.99 4.12 18.36
C THR A 193 17.14 5.39 18.35
N LYS A 194 16.05 5.44 19.14
CA LYS A 194 15.22 6.65 19.28
C LYS A 194 16.04 7.83 19.82
N ILE A 195 16.90 7.61 20.81
CA ILE A 195 17.80 8.64 21.36
C ILE A 195 18.85 9.09 20.32
N ASP A 196 19.44 8.15 19.58
CA ASP A 196 20.42 8.46 18.55
C ASP A 196 19.80 9.33 17.43
N ILE A 197 18.57 9.03 17.04
CA ILE A 197 17.79 9.83 16.08
C ILE A 197 17.52 11.23 16.66
N MET A 198 17.12 11.34 17.92
CA MET A 198 16.92 12.64 18.60
C MET A 198 18.19 13.51 18.60
N ARG A 199 19.37 12.89 18.69
CA ARG A 199 20.67 13.58 18.72
C ARG A 199 21.21 13.90 17.32
N THR A 200 20.85 13.10 16.30
CA THR A 200 21.42 13.19 14.94
C THR A 200 20.55 14.00 13.99
N GLU A 201 19.23 13.88 14.09
CA GLU A 201 18.29 14.55 13.19
C GLU A 201 18.10 16.02 13.55
N ARG A 202 18.03 16.90 12.54
CA ARG A 202 17.90 18.35 12.76
C ARG A 202 16.57 18.76 13.39
N CYS A 203 15.48 18.07 13.08
CA CYS A 203 14.16 18.29 13.69
C CYS A 203 13.49 16.93 13.91
N PRO A 204 13.73 16.26 15.06
CA PRO A 204 13.16 14.95 15.33
C PRO A 204 11.66 15.04 15.66
N PRO A 205 10.83 14.04 15.32
CA PRO A 205 9.42 14.02 15.70
C PRO A 205 9.26 13.95 17.23
N LYS A 206 8.38 14.78 17.80
CA LYS A 206 8.10 14.76 19.25
C LYS A 206 7.59 13.42 19.76
N ASP A 207 6.80 12.74 18.92
CA ASP A 207 6.18 11.45 19.25
C ASP A 207 7.16 10.26 19.14
N ILE A 208 8.43 10.51 18.79
CA ILE A 208 9.40 9.43 18.59
C ILE A 208 9.75 8.69 19.88
N LEU A 209 9.72 9.35 21.03
CA LEU A 209 9.99 8.73 22.33
C LEU A 209 8.76 8.06 22.95
N HIS A 210 7.60 8.15 22.30
CA HIS A 210 6.38 7.51 22.78
C HIS A 210 6.57 5.98 22.91
N ALA A 211 5.90 5.35 23.87
CA ALA A 211 5.98 3.90 24.09
C ALA A 211 5.59 3.12 22.82
N ASP A 212 4.48 3.52 22.19
CA ASP A 212 3.95 2.89 20.96
C ASP A 212 4.66 3.28 19.66
N SER A 213 5.71 4.12 19.71
CA SER A 213 6.48 4.39 18.49
C SER A 213 7.43 3.24 18.18
N PHE A 214 7.63 2.94 16.90
CA PHE A 214 8.53 1.89 16.45
C PHE A 214 9.41 2.40 15.31
N VAL A 215 10.72 2.20 15.45
CA VAL A 215 11.71 2.49 14.41
C VAL A 215 12.01 1.18 13.70
N LEU A 216 11.55 1.07 12.45
CA LEU A 216 11.72 -0.12 11.64
C LEU A 216 13.14 -0.24 11.11
N GLN A 217 13.72 0.86 10.63
CA GLN A 217 15.10 0.89 10.12
C GLN A 217 15.79 2.23 10.39
N LYS A 218 17.09 2.16 10.70
CA LYS A 218 17.94 3.34 10.86
C LYS A 218 18.44 3.90 9.52
N SER A 219 18.72 3.05 8.55
CA SER A 219 19.25 3.43 7.23
C SER A 219 18.41 2.89 6.09
N ILE A 220 18.32 3.68 5.02
CA ILE A 220 17.58 3.31 3.80
C ILE A 220 18.34 2.26 2.96
N THR A 221 19.64 2.08 3.19
CA THR A 221 20.57 1.38 2.29
C THR A 221 20.22 -0.08 2.04
N LEU A 222 19.72 -0.79 3.05
CA LEU A 222 19.35 -2.20 2.93
C LEU A 222 17.92 -2.37 2.39
N LEU A 223 17.00 -1.58 2.92
CA LEU A 223 15.57 -1.76 2.69
C LEU A 223 15.08 -1.17 1.35
N PHE A 224 15.68 -0.07 0.92
CA PHE A 224 15.34 0.60 -0.33
C PHE A 224 15.55 -0.29 -1.58
N PRO A 225 16.74 -0.87 -1.83
CA PRO A 225 16.93 -1.74 -2.99
C PRO A 225 16.04 -2.99 -2.94
N TYR A 226 15.77 -3.52 -1.75
CA TYR A 226 14.84 -4.64 -1.55
C TYR A 226 13.41 -4.29 -2.01
N PHE A 227 12.85 -3.16 -1.56
CA PHE A 227 11.54 -2.72 -2.01
C PHE A 227 11.51 -2.36 -3.50
N CYS A 228 12.55 -1.73 -4.03
CA CYS A 228 12.65 -1.46 -5.47
C CYS A 228 12.62 -2.77 -6.29
N PHE A 229 13.37 -3.78 -5.86
CA PHE A 229 13.36 -5.10 -6.49
C PHE A 229 11.96 -5.72 -6.51
N LEU A 230 11.24 -5.67 -5.39
CA LEU A 230 9.89 -6.21 -5.29
C LEU A 230 8.89 -5.49 -6.20
N VAL A 231 8.96 -4.16 -6.26
CA VAL A 231 8.11 -3.36 -7.16
C VAL A 231 8.39 -3.74 -8.62
N ILE A 232 9.67 -3.88 -8.99
CA ILE A 232 10.06 -4.32 -10.34
C ILE A 232 9.60 -5.76 -10.60
N PHE A 233 9.73 -6.66 -9.64
CA PHE A 233 9.30 -8.06 -9.75
C PHE A 233 7.80 -8.17 -10.01
N VAL A 234 6.97 -7.51 -9.19
CA VAL A 234 5.50 -7.48 -9.37
C VAL A 234 5.14 -6.79 -10.69
N GLY A 235 5.76 -5.65 -10.98
CA GLY A 235 5.54 -4.88 -12.20
C GLY A 235 5.87 -5.66 -13.46
N ALA A 236 6.98 -6.40 -13.46
CA ALA A 236 7.39 -7.27 -14.56
C ALA A 236 6.40 -8.43 -14.74
N GLN A 237 5.99 -9.09 -13.66
CA GLN A 237 5.06 -10.21 -13.73
C GLN A 237 3.69 -9.80 -14.30
N CYS A 238 3.08 -8.75 -13.73
CA CYS A 238 1.81 -8.22 -14.22
C CYS A 238 1.94 -7.61 -15.62
N GLY A 239 3.02 -6.87 -15.87
CA GLY A 239 3.30 -6.20 -17.14
C GLY A 239 3.50 -7.18 -18.29
N LEU A 240 4.33 -8.22 -18.12
CA LEU A 240 4.54 -9.24 -19.14
C LEU A 240 3.25 -10.01 -19.46
N MET A 241 2.47 -10.38 -18.44
CA MET A 241 1.16 -11.03 -18.64
C MET A 241 0.18 -10.12 -19.38
N ALA A 242 0.12 -8.84 -19.01
CA ALA A 242 -0.75 -7.86 -19.65
C ALA A 242 -0.33 -7.58 -21.10
N LEU A 243 0.97 -7.44 -21.37
CA LEU A 243 1.52 -7.23 -22.71
C LEU A 243 1.24 -8.43 -23.61
N HIS A 244 1.48 -9.66 -23.13
CA HIS A 244 1.20 -10.86 -23.91
C HIS A 244 -0.30 -11.05 -24.17
N CYS A 245 -1.14 -10.81 -23.15
CA CYS A 245 -2.59 -10.81 -23.31
C CYS A 245 -3.06 -9.78 -24.34
N SER A 246 -2.50 -8.55 -24.29
CA SER A 246 -2.77 -7.50 -25.26
C SER A 246 -2.35 -7.91 -26.66
N TRP A 247 -1.13 -8.44 -26.82
CA TRP A 247 -0.61 -8.91 -28.09
C TRP A 247 -1.55 -9.93 -28.74
N ILE A 248 -2.01 -10.92 -27.97
CA ILE A 248 -2.96 -11.92 -28.46
C ILE A 248 -4.29 -11.26 -28.87
N LEU A 249 -4.82 -10.36 -28.06
CA LEU A 249 -6.09 -9.68 -28.35
C LEU A 249 -6.01 -8.74 -29.57
N PHE A 250 -4.85 -8.15 -29.86
CA PHE A 250 -4.65 -7.20 -30.96
C PHE A 250 -4.16 -7.84 -32.26
N PHE A 251 -3.15 -8.71 -32.18
CA PHE A 251 -2.44 -9.26 -33.34
C PHE A 251 -2.79 -10.72 -33.66
N SER A 252 -3.33 -11.48 -32.70
CA SER A 252 -3.68 -12.89 -32.92
C SER A 252 -5.06 -13.07 -33.58
N THR A 253 -5.28 -12.41 -34.72
CA THR A 253 -6.43 -12.63 -35.61
C THR A 253 -6.45 -14.02 -36.25
N LEU A 254 -5.40 -14.84 -36.09
CA LEU A 254 -5.25 -16.13 -36.77
C LEU A 254 -5.64 -17.38 -35.97
N THR A 255 -5.86 -17.32 -34.64
CA THR A 255 -5.93 -18.55 -33.82
C THR A 255 -7.18 -18.76 -32.96
N ARG A 256 -8.10 -17.79 -32.84
CA ARG A 256 -9.39 -18.03 -32.12
C ARG A 256 -10.60 -17.34 -32.74
N LYS A 257 -11.69 -18.09 -32.93
CA LYS A 257 -13.02 -17.63 -33.40
C LYS A 257 -13.76 -16.78 -32.36
N LEU A 258 -13.14 -15.73 -31.81
CA LEU A 258 -13.87 -14.76 -30.98
C LEU A 258 -14.65 -13.80 -31.88
N SER A 259 -15.94 -13.60 -31.59
CA SER A 259 -16.74 -12.61 -32.29
C SER A 259 -16.13 -11.20 -32.14
N LYS A 260 -16.31 -10.33 -33.14
CA LYS A 260 -15.89 -8.92 -33.09
C LYS A 260 -16.44 -8.21 -31.83
N ARG A 261 -17.66 -8.56 -31.41
CA ARG A 261 -18.31 -8.02 -30.20
C ARG A 261 -17.60 -8.44 -28.92
N THR A 262 -17.30 -9.74 -28.75
CA THR A 262 -16.60 -10.26 -27.57
C THR A 262 -15.20 -9.68 -27.45
N ARG A 263 -14.48 -9.52 -28.58
CA ARG A 263 -13.15 -8.90 -28.60
C ARG A 263 -13.16 -7.45 -28.11
N ARG A 264 -14.10 -6.63 -28.60
CA ARG A 264 -14.24 -5.23 -28.15
C ARG A 264 -14.52 -5.13 -26.65
N MET A 265 -15.29 -6.07 -26.11
CA MET A 265 -15.56 -6.15 -24.67
C MET A 265 -14.31 -6.51 -23.86
N GLN A 266 -13.51 -7.49 -24.30
CA GLN A 266 -12.27 -7.89 -23.62
C GLN A 266 -11.21 -6.77 -23.61
N VAL A 267 -11.07 -6.02 -24.71
CA VAL A 267 -10.13 -4.88 -24.78
C VAL A 267 -10.54 -3.76 -23.82
N LYS A 268 -11.83 -3.39 -23.79
CA LYS A 268 -12.34 -2.40 -22.84
C LYS A 268 -12.11 -2.84 -21.39
N PHE A 269 -12.34 -4.13 -21.12
CA PHE A 269 -12.11 -4.70 -19.80
C PHE A 269 -10.64 -4.63 -19.38
N LEU A 270 -9.72 -4.99 -20.28
CA LEU A 270 -8.28 -4.94 -20.01
C LEU A 270 -7.82 -3.51 -19.72
N PHE A 271 -8.28 -2.53 -20.50
CA PHE A 271 -7.95 -1.13 -20.27
C PHE A 271 -8.51 -0.61 -18.94
N ALA A 272 -9.76 -0.97 -18.59
CA ALA A 272 -10.35 -0.65 -17.30
C ALA A 272 -9.54 -1.26 -16.15
N LEU A 273 -9.10 -2.51 -16.28
CA LEU A 273 -8.28 -3.17 -15.26
C LEU A 273 -6.90 -2.50 -15.11
N LEU A 274 -6.25 -2.17 -16.22
CA LEU A 274 -4.98 -1.45 -16.19
C LEU A 274 -5.13 -0.08 -15.55
N ALA A 275 -6.20 0.67 -15.87
CA ALA A 275 -6.48 1.96 -15.25
C ALA A 275 -6.76 1.84 -13.74
N GLN A 276 -7.53 0.82 -13.33
CA GLN A 276 -7.84 0.51 -11.94
C GLN A 276 -6.59 0.29 -11.08
N ILE A 277 -5.53 -0.25 -11.68
CA ILE A 277 -4.28 -0.55 -10.97
C ILE A 277 -3.30 0.61 -11.13
N ALA A 278 -3.12 1.12 -12.34
CA ALA A 278 -2.13 2.14 -12.66
C ALA A 278 -2.41 3.48 -11.96
N ILE A 279 -3.67 3.90 -11.83
CA ILE A 279 -3.98 5.20 -11.23
C ILE A 279 -3.67 5.19 -9.72
N PRO A 280 -4.18 4.24 -8.89
CA PRO A 280 -3.81 4.19 -7.48
C PRO A 280 -2.31 3.92 -7.27
N THR A 281 -1.72 3.06 -8.10
CA THR A 281 -0.27 2.78 -8.07
C THR A 281 0.52 4.07 -8.29
N THR A 282 0.21 4.84 -9.33
CA THR A 282 0.93 6.08 -9.64
C THR A 282 0.76 7.11 -8.52
N LEU A 283 -0.46 7.27 -8.00
CA LEU A 283 -0.73 8.20 -6.91
C LEU A 283 0.00 7.83 -5.61
N CYS A 284 0.17 6.53 -5.31
CA CYS A 284 0.96 6.06 -4.16
C CYS A 284 2.47 6.14 -4.38
N TYR A 285 2.97 5.75 -5.56
CA TYR A 285 4.42 5.67 -5.79
C TYR A 285 5.06 7.02 -6.12
N CYS A 286 4.36 7.95 -6.78
CA CYS A 286 4.86 9.31 -7.04
C CYS A 286 5.43 10.02 -5.79
N PRO A 287 4.70 10.08 -4.65
CA PRO A 287 5.24 10.70 -3.44
C PRO A 287 6.43 9.93 -2.85
N ILE A 288 6.43 8.60 -2.93
CA ILE A 288 7.54 7.76 -2.46
C ILE A 288 8.79 8.01 -3.30
N PHE A 289 8.66 8.11 -4.63
CA PHE A 289 9.77 8.42 -5.53
C PHE A 289 10.28 9.85 -5.33
N TYR A 290 9.37 10.83 -5.21
CA TYR A 290 9.75 12.20 -4.88
C TYR A 290 10.54 12.24 -3.57
N TYR A 291 10.05 11.54 -2.53
CA TYR A 291 10.73 11.41 -1.25
C TYR A 291 12.12 10.77 -1.39
N ALA A 292 12.22 9.63 -2.09
CA ALA A 292 13.48 8.95 -2.31
C ALA A 292 14.51 9.86 -3.00
N ILE A 293 14.08 10.61 -4.02
CA ILE A 293 14.93 11.59 -4.73
C ILE A 293 15.36 12.71 -3.77
N THR A 294 14.45 13.29 -2.99
CA THR A 294 14.81 14.37 -2.05
C THR A 294 15.74 13.90 -0.93
N THR A 295 15.65 12.62 -0.54
CA THR A 295 16.55 12.01 0.45
C THR A 295 17.92 11.75 -0.14
N LEU A 296 18.00 11.27 -1.39
CA LEU A 296 19.26 11.03 -2.09
C LEU A 296 20.05 12.32 -2.40
N ILE A 297 19.35 13.45 -2.55
CA ILE A 297 19.96 14.77 -2.83
C ILE A 297 20.29 15.53 -1.51
N ASP A 298 20.18 14.88 -0.34
CA ASP A 298 20.34 15.50 0.99
C ASP A 298 19.45 16.74 1.22
N HIS A 299 18.35 16.84 0.48
CA HIS A 299 17.41 17.97 0.51
C HIS A 299 16.11 17.62 1.24
N TYR A 300 16.19 16.68 2.19
CA TYR A 300 15.03 16.15 2.93
C TYR A 300 14.28 17.20 3.75
N TRP A 301 14.91 18.33 4.09
CA TRP A 301 14.25 19.47 4.76
C TRP A 301 13.15 20.11 3.90
N HIS A 302 13.29 20.14 2.57
CA HIS A 302 12.22 20.54 1.67
C HIS A 302 11.07 19.53 1.69
N CYS A 303 11.40 18.25 1.85
CA CYS A 303 10.43 17.17 1.94
C CYS A 303 9.64 17.21 3.26
N GLN A 304 10.28 17.47 4.41
CA GLN A 304 9.56 17.69 5.68
C GLN A 304 8.55 18.85 5.58
N ARG A 305 8.88 19.90 4.83
CA ARG A 305 7.96 21.02 4.56
C ARG A 305 6.81 20.61 3.64
N PHE A 306 7.07 19.80 2.61
CA PHE A 306 6.05 19.28 1.68
C PHE A 306 5.12 18.23 2.32
N VAL A 307 5.67 17.31 3.12
CA VAL A 307 4.94 16.29 3.89
C VAL A 307 4.03 16.93 4.94
N ARG A 308 4.46 18.04 5.56
CA ARG A 308 3.62 18.83 6.49
C ARG A 308 2.63 19.78 5.81
N SER A 309 2.93 20.23 4.59
CA SER A 309 2.08 21.16 3.84
C SER A 309 0.89 20.41 3.20
N ASP A 310 -0.07 19.96 3.99
CA ASP A 310 -1.42 19.50 3.58
C ASP A 310 -1.50 18.53 2.38
N ASN A 311 -0.40 17.92 1.95
CA ASN A 311 -0.35 17.17 0.70
C ASN A 311 -0.13 15.68 0.98
N LEU A 312 0.80 15.21 1.79
CA LEU A 312 1.01 13.74 1.82
C LEU A 312 -0.18 12.93 2.39
N HIS A 313 -0.85 13.41 3.43
CA HIS A 313 -2.00 12.72 4.02
C HIS A 313 -3.24 12.76 3.10
N PRO A 314 -3.70 13.94 2.62
CA PRO A 314 -4.78 14.01 1.63
C PRO A 314 -4.49 13.33 0.30
N TRP A 315 -3.23 13.00 -0.03
CA TRP A 315 -2.87 12.32 -1.27
C TRP A 315 -2.90 10.79 -1.16
N ILE A 316 -2.55 10.22 0.00
CA ILE A 316 -2.92 8.82 0.32
C ILE A 316 -4.45 8.70 0.29
N ASP A 317 -5.16 9.71 0.81
CA ASP A 317 -6.62 9.79 0.82
C ASP A 317 -7.22 10.00 -0.59
N PHE A 318 -6.62 10.85 -1.43
CA PHE A 318 -6.99 11.02 -2.84
C PHE A 318 -6.75 9.74 -3.65
N CYS A 319 -5.71 8.97 -3.29
CA CYS A 319 -5.45 7.66 -3.85
C CYS A 319 -6.57 6.66 -3.52
N HIS A 320 -7.09 6.67 -2.28
CA HIS A 320 -8.25 5.88 -1.89
C HIS A 320 -9.52 6.32 -2.63
N VAL A 321 -9.80 7.61 -2.78
CA VAL A 321 -10.98 8.13 -3.50
C VAL A 321 -10.90 7.87 -5.01
N CYS A 322 -9.74 8.08 -5.65
CA CYS A 322 -9.54 7.71 -7.06
C CYS A 322 -9.63 6.18 -7.26
N SER A 323 -9.05 5.38 -6.36
CA SER A 323 -9.25 3.92 -6.36
C SER A 323 -10.73 3.56 -6.26
N LEU A 324 -11.50 4.28 -5.42
CA LEU A 324 -12.94 4.07 -5.22
C LEU A 324 -13.76 4.32 -6.50
N ILE A 325 -13.49 5.44 -7.19
CA ILE A 325 -14.15 5.78 -8.46
C ILE A 325 -13.82 4.74 -9.54
N LEU A 326 -12.57 4.23 -9.54
CA LEU A 326 -12.13 3.22 -10.50
C LEU A 326 -12.68 1.83 -10.19
N ARG A 327 -12.95 1.49 -8.92
CA ARG A 327 -13.61 0.23 -8.51
C ARG A 327 -15.03 0.09 -9.05
N LEU A 328 -15.65 1.16 -9.54
CA LEU A 328 -16.94 1.13 -10.26
C LEU A 328 -16.80 0.85 -11.76
N LEU A 329 -15.60 0.91 -12.33
CA LEU A 329 -15.37 0.61 -13.76
C LEU A 329 -15.48 -0.88 -14.19
N PRO A 330 -15.49 -1.92 -13.33
CA PRO A 330 -15.34 -3.29 -13.84
C PRO A 330 -16.65 -3.89 -14.37
N THR A 331 -17.78 -3.20 -14.30
CA THR A 331 -19.05 -3.72 -14.81
C THR A 331 -19.28 -3.33 -16.28
N PRO A 332 -19.33 -4.29 -17.23
CA PRO A 332 -19.57 -4.01 -18.64
C PRO A 332 -20.92 -3.33 -18.94
N SER A 333 -21.88 -3.41 -18.01
CA SER A 333 -23.21 -2.82 -18.12
C SER A 333 -23.24 -1.30 -17.88
N HIS A 334 -22.26 -0.73 -17.19
CA HIS A 334 -22.26 0.70 -16.84
C HIS A 334 -21.41 1.58 -17.76
N ILE A 335 -20.54 0.99 -18.59
CA ILE A 335 -19.71 1.76 -19.55
C ILE A 335 -20.57 2.39 -20.67
N SER A 336 -21.73 1.81 -21.03
CA SER A 336 -22.63 2.46 -21.99
C SER A 336 -23.45 3.59 -21.37
N THR A 337 -23.73 3.53 -20.07
CA THR A 337 -24.60 4.50 -19.40
C THR A 337 -23.83 5.73 -18.93
N LEU A 338 -22.57 5.56 -18.49
CA LEU A 338 -21.71 6.69 -18.07
C LEU A 338 -21.24 7.57 -19.23
N PHE A 339 -21.04 7.01 -20.43
CA PHE A 339 -20.73 7.76 -21.67
C PHE A 339 -21.97 8.27 -22.42
N SER A 340 -23.18 8.07 -21.88
CA SER A 340 -24.40 8.76 -22.34
C SER A 340 -24.80 9.91 -21.42
N ILE A 341 -24.09 10.10 -20.29
CA ILE A 341 -24.35 11.15 -19.30
C ILE A 341 -23.21 12.20 -19.29
N PHE A 342 -22.08 11.92 -19.92
CA PHE A 342 -21.11 12.88 -20.45
C PHE A 342 -21.06 12.74 -21.96
#